data_AF-A0A2T0W859-F1
#
_entry.id   AF-A0A2T0W859-F1
#
_cell.length_a   1.000
_cell.length_b   1.000
_cell.length_c   1.000
_cell.angle_alpha   90.00
_cell.angle_beta   90.00
_cell.angle_gamma   90.00
#
_symmetry.space_group_name_H-M   'P 1'
#
loop_
_entity.id
_entity.type
_entity.pdbx_description
1 polymer ?
#
loop_
_entity_poly.entity_id
_entity_poly.type
_entity_poly.pdbx_seq_one_letter_code
_entity_poly.pdbx_strand_id
1 'polypeptide(L)'
;MDTATQQQDSKERGKKNEEWVQRKERWVEVNREMKISEAQQLRESREKLGVTREEMSRLMDVSVSCLGRLERGDSIKDFRVIKKYYEFMLDNIKREIDFFNDIRNLY
;
A
#
# COMPACT_ATOMS: atom_id res chain seq x y z
N MET A 1 37.95 19.34 -6.56
CA MET A 1 36.88 18.45 -6.06
C MET A 1 35.97 19.31 -5.22
N ASP A 2 34.81 19.64 -5.78
CA ASP A 2 34.09 20.89 -5.54
C ASP A 2 33.17 20.87 -4.32
N THR A 3 33.48 21.72 -3.34
CA THR A 3 32.69 21.98 -2.13
C THR A 3 31.33 22.62 -2.42
N ALA A 4 31.16 23.26 -3.59
CA ALA A 4 29.90 23.86 -4.03
C ALA A 4 28.83 22.80 -4.38
N THR A 5 29.22 21.69 -5.01
CA THR A 5 28.32 20.59 -5.38
C THR A 5 27.79 19.86 -4.13
N GLN A 6 28.63 19.66 -3.12
CA GLN A 6 28.22 19.02 -1.86
C GLN A 6 27.23 19.86 -1.04
N GLN A 7 27.30 21.19 -1.10
CA GLN A 7 26.36 22.09 -0.40
C GLN A 7 25.00 22.20 -1.12
N GLN A 8 24.98 22.15 -2.46
CA GLN A 8 23.73 22.11 -3.24
C GLN A 8 22.98 20.78 -3.04
N ASP A 9 23.67 19.64 -3.13
CA ASP A 9 23.07 18.32 -2.92
C ASP A 9 22.49 18.13 -1.51
N SER A 10 23.08 18.79 -0.51
CA SER A 10 22.61 18.72 0.88
C SER A 10 21.34 19.56 1.08
N LYS A 11 21.26 20.75 0.46
CA LYS A 11 20.06 21.61 0.49
C LYS A 11 18.90 21.03 -0.33
N GLU A 12 19.18 20.44 -1.49
CA GLU A 12 18.17 19.80 -2.33
C GLU A 12 17.59 18.54 -1.68
N ARG A 13 18.42 17.75 -1.00
CA ARG A 13 17.94 16.61 -0.19
C ARG A 13 17.04 17.06 0.97
N GLY A 14 17.38 18.16 1.64
CA GLY A 14 16.55 18.76 2.70
C GLY A 14 15.18 19.21 2.19
N LYS A 15 15.13 19.94 1.06
CA LYS A 15 13.89 20.40 0.43
C LYS A 15 13.01 19.24 -0.07
N LYS A 16 13.61 18.24 -0.73
CA LYS A 16 12.88 17.04 -1.18
C LYS A 16 12.25 16.29 -0.01
N ASN A 17 12.94 16.24 1.14
CA ASN A 17 12.42 15.60 2.35
C ASN A 17 11.24 16.39 2.93
N GLU A 18 11.33 17.73 3.02
CA GLU A 18 10.22 18.59 3.46
C GLU A 18 8.99 18.52 2.54
N GLU A 19 9.19 18.54 1.22
CA GLU A 19 8.09 18.38 0.26
C GLU A 19 7.39 17.02 0.42
N TRP A 20 8.16 15.96 0.68
CA TRP A 20 7.63 14.62 0.92
C TRP A 20 6.79 14.55 2.19
N VAL A 21 7.28 15.17 3.27
CA VAL A 21 6.55 15.26 4.55
C VAL A 21 5.26 16.07 4.36
N GLN A 22 5.32 17.24 3.73
CA GLN A 22 4.12 18.06 3.49
C GLN A 22 3.10 17.36 2.59
N ARG A 23 3.55 16.63 1.56
CA ARG A 23 2.67 15.85 0.69
C ARG A 23 2.00 14.71 1.44
N LYS A 24 2.73 14.03 2.33
CA LYS A 24 2.20 13.00 3.22
C LYS A 24 1.17 13.58 4.19
N GLU A 25 1.47 14.69 4.85
CA GLU A 25 0.55 15.35 5.79
C GLU A 25 -0.73 15.82 5.10
N ARG A 26 -0.61 16.42 3.92
CA ARG A 26 -1.76 16.85 3.12
C ARG A 26 -2.64 15.67 2.71
N TRP A 27 -2.03 14.54 2.33
CA TRP A 27 -2.77 13.31 2.04
C TRP A 27 -3.49 12.78 3.29
N VAL A 28 -2.84 12.79 4.46
CA VAL A 28 -3.43 12.37 5.73
C VAL A 28 -4.59 13.28 6.14
N GLU A 29 -4.49 14.59 5.93
CA GLU A 29 -5.54 15.55 6.25
C GLU A 29 -6.76 15.38 5.33
N VAL A 30 -6.53 15.28 4.01
CA VAL A 30 -7.60 15.06 3.02
C VAL A 30 -8.30 13.71 3.22
N ASN A 31 -7.57 12.69 3.68
CA ASN A 31 -8.09 11.34 3.89
C ASN A 31 -8.30 11.03 5.39
N ARG A 32 -8.37 12.06 6.25
CA ARG A 32 -8.56 11.93 7.70
C ARG A 32 -9.80 11.12 8.06
N GLU A 33 -10.82 11.27 7.22
CA GLU A 33 -12.11 10.62 7.32
C GLU A 33 -12.34 9.60 6.20
N MET A 34 -11.27 9.05 5.61
CA MET A 34 -11.38 7.95 4.66
C MET A 34 -11.97 6.73 5.39
N LYS A 35 -13.29 6.73 5.52
CA LYS A 35 -14.09 5.55 5.74
C LYS A 35 -13.84 4.71 4.51
N ILE A 36 -13.10 3.64 4.68
CA ILE A 36 -13.00 2.61 3.67
C ILE A 36 -14.40 1.98 3.62
N SER A 37 -15.32 2.60 2.88
CA SER A 37 -16.65 2.04 2.59
C SER A 37 -16.56 0.67 1.93
N GLU A 38 -15.36 0.34 1.44
CA GLU A 38 -14.96 -0.90 0.80
C GLU A 38 -14.23 -1.86 1.76
N ALA A 39 -14.16 -1.59 3.07
CA ALA A 39 -13.38 -2.41 4.00
C ALA A 39 -13.84 -3.88 4.02
N GLN A 40 -15.15 -4.07 3.89
CA GLN A 40 -15.74 -5.38 3.70
C GLN A 40 -15.29 -6.02 2.37
N GLN A 41 -15.21 -5.25 1.28
CA GLN A 41 -14.72 -5.75 -0.01
C GLN A 41 -13.24 -6.13 0.07
N LEU A 42 -12.43 -5.41 0.84
CA LEU A 42 -11.03 -5.77 1.09
C LEU A 42 -10.95 -7.16 1.76
N ARG A 43 -11.74 -7.36 2.83
CA ARG A 43 -11.82 -8.65 3.53
C ARG A 43 -12.30 -9.77 2.61
N GLU A 44 -13.40 -9.56 1.90
CA GLU A 44 -13.97 -10.54 0.96
C GLU A 44 -12.96 -10.90 -0.14
N SER A 45 -12.18 -9.93 -0.62
CA SER A 45 -11.18 -10.20 -1.64
C SER A 45 -10.01 -11.02 -1.09
N ARG A 46 -9.54 -10.74 0.14
CA ARG A 46 -8.54 -11.59 0.81
C ARG A 46 -9.06 -13.02 1.00
N GLU A 47 -10.32 -13.16 1.42
CA GLU A 47 -10.96 -14.47 1.62
C GLU A 47 -11.13 -15.24 0.29
N LYS A 48 -11.47 -14.57 -0.81
CA LYS A 48 -11.52 -15.16 -2.15
C LYS A 48 -10.16 -15.67 -2.63
N LEU A 49 -9.07 -15.00 -2.25
CA LEU A 49 -7.71 -15.46 -2.51
C LEU A 49 -7.27 -16.63 -1.61
N GLY A 50 -8.10 -17.03 -0.63
CA GLY A 50 -7.77 -18.12 0.30
C GLY A 50 -6.66 -17.78 1.30
N VAL A 51 -6.28 -16.50 1.43
CA VAL A 51 -5.18 -16.05 2.29
C VAL A 51 -5.71 -15.67 3.66
N THR A 52 -5.09 -16.15 4.73
CA THR A 52 -5.44 -15.72 6.10
C THR A 52 -4.91 -14.31 6.40
N ARG A 53 -5.48 -13.63 7.40
CA ARG A 53 -5.00 -12.31 7.80
C ARG A 53 -3.56 -12.39 8.31
N GLU A 54 -3.19 -13.46 8.98
CA GLU A 54 -1.85 -13.76 9.48
C GLU A 54 -0.85 -13.93 8.33
N GLU A 55 -1.20 -14.66 7.27
CA GLU A 55 -0.33 -14.81 6.10
C GLU A 55 -0.15 -13.49 5.37
N MET A 56 -1.25 -12.76 5.13
CA MET A 56 -1.19 -11.45 4.50
C MET A 56 -0.35 -10.45 5.31
N SER A 57 -0.44 -10.51 6.65
CA SER A 57 0.36 -9.68 7.55
C SER A 57 1.87 -9.90 7.37
N ARG A 58 2.29 -11.16 7.19
CA ARG A 58 3.68 -11.54 6.95
C ARG A 58 4.15 -11.08 5.58
N LEU A 59 3.32 -11.24 4.55
CA LEU A 59 3.64 -10.86 3.17
C LEU A 59 3.76 -9.34 2.99
N MET A 60 2.93 -8.58 3.71
CA MET A 60 2.94 -7.12 3.64
C MET A 60 3.90 -6.47 4.64
N ASP A 61 4.46 -7.21 5.59
CA ASP A 61 5.21 -6.66 6.73
C ASP A 61 4.39 -5.57 7.45
N VAL A 62 3.19 -5.97 7.90
CA VAL A 62 2.23 -5.13 8.63
C VAL A 62 1.65 -5.98 9.75
N SER A 63 1.31 -5.37 10.91
CA SER A 63 0.72 -6.14 12.00
C SER A 63 -0.70 -6.65 11.65
N VAL A 64 -1.03 -7.86 12.12
CA VAL A 64 -2.37 -8.46 11.98
C VAL A 64 -3.47 -7.54 12.52
N SER A 65 -3.18 -6.85 13.63
CA SER A 65 -4.10 -5.87 14.23
C SER A 65 -4.37 -4.68 13.31
N CYS A 66 -3.35 -4.21 12.60
CA CYS A 66 -3.49 -3.14 11.62
C CYS A 66 -4.36 -3.57 10.43
N LEU A 67 -4.15 -4.78 9.90
CA LEU A 67 -5.02 -5.34 8.85
C LEU A 67 -6.47 -5.54 9.34
N GLY A 68 -6.67 -5.99 10.58
CA GLY A 68 -8.01 -6.15 11.14
C GLY A 68 -8.74 -4.81 11.29
N ARG A 69 -8.01 -3.74 11.63
CA ARG A 69 -8.54 -2.38 11.64
C ARG A 69 -8.92 -1.92 10.24
N LEU A 70 -8.04 -2.16 9.26
CA LEU A 70 -8.27 -1.84 7.86
C LEU A 70 -9.56 -2.50 7.32
N GLU A 71 -9.69 -3.81 7.53
CA GLU A 71 -10.84 -4.61 7.07
C GLU A 71 -12.16 -4.28 7.79
N ARG A 72 -12.11 -3.59 8.94
CA ARG A 72 -13.31 -3.06 9.62
C ARG A 72 -13.64 -1.62 9.22
N GLY A 73 -12.80 -0.98 8.42
CA GLY A 73 -12.98 0.40 8.00
C GLY A 73 -12.53 1.42 9.05
N ASP A 74 -11.74 1.00 10.04
CA ASP A 74 -11.10 1.92 10.98
C ASP A 74 -10.12 2.81 10.21
N SER A 75 -10.07 4.11 10.50
CA SER A 75 -9.14 5.00 9.79
C SER A 75 -7.70 4.59 10.08
N ILE A 76 -6.94 4.33 9.00
CA ILE A 76 -5.52 4.03 9.05
C ILE A 76 -4.77 5.27 8.60
N LYS A 77 -4.05 5.90 9.53
CA LYS A 77 -3.27 7.13 9.29
C LYS A 77 -2.03 6.91 8.42
N ASP A 78 -1.68 5.65 8.14
CA ASP A 78 -0.50 5.29 7.35
C ASP A 78 -0.90 4.81 5.95
N PHE A 79 -0.78 5.73 4.98
CA PHE A 79 -1.05 5.44 3.56
C PHE A 79 -0.23 4.26 3.04
N ARG A 80 0.96 3.98 3.61
CA ARG A 80 1.84 2.90 3.15
C ARG A 80 1.20 1.54 3.35
N VAL A 81 0.43 1.38 4.42
CA VAL A 81 -0.31 0.14 4.72
C VAL A 81 -1.41 -0.07 3.67
N ILE A 82 -2.17 0.99 3.38
CA ILE A 82 -3.25 0.96 2.39
C ILE A 82 -2.67 0.63 1.01
N LYS A 83 -1.60 1.32 0.62
CA LYS A 83 -0.88 1.08 -0.64
C LYS A 83 -0.42 -0.37 -0.76
N LYS A 84 0.27 -0.91 0.26
CA LYS A 84 0.74 -2.30 0.27
C LYS A 84 -0.41 -3.30 0.13
N TYR A 85 -1.58 -3.01 0.71
CA TYR A 85 -2.75 -3.86 0.61
C TYR A 85 -3.23 -3.95 -0.83
N TYR A 86 -3.45 -2.79 -1.48
CA TYR A 86 -3.90 -2.76 -2.86
C TYR A 86 -2.87 -3.35 -3.83
N GLU A 87 -1.57 -3.09 -3.63
CA GLU A 87 -0.50 -3.70 -4.42
C GLU A 87 -0.54 -5.22 -4.33
N PHE A 88 -0.65 -5.79 -3.12
CA PHE A 88 -0.80 -7.22 -2.94
C PHE A 88 -2.01 -7.78 -3.69
N MET A 89 -3.17 -7.14 -3.55
CA MET A 89 -4.40 -7.61 -4.20
C MET A 89 -4.28 -7.58 -5.73
N LEU A 90 -3.74 -6.50 -6.30
CA LEU A 90 -3.54 -6.35 -7.74
C LEU A 90 -2.55 -7.37 -8.29
N ASP A 91 -1.46 -7.64 -7.58
CA ASP A 91 -0.46 -8.63 -7.99
C ASP A 91 -1.05 -10.05 -8.05
N ASN A 92 -1.91 -10.41 -7.10
CA ASN A 92 -2.56 -11.72 -7.10
C ASN A 92 -3.59 -11.87 -8.22
N ILE A 93 -4.39 -10.83 -8.49
CA ILE A 93 -5.33 -10.82 -9.64
C ILE A 93 -4.57 -10.96 -10.96
N LYS A 94 -3.43 -10.26 -11.10
CA LYS A 94 -2.61 -10.34 -12.31
C LYS A 94 -2.10 -11.76 -12.56
N ARG A 95 -1.57 -12.41 -11.52
CA ARG A 95 -1.09 -13.80 -11.60
C ARG A 95 -2.19 -14.76 -12.02
N GLU A 96 -3.41 -14.57 -11.50
CA GLU A 96 -4.56 -15.38 -11.87
C GLU A 96 -4.92 -15.19 -13.36
N ILE A 97 -4.98 -13.93 -13.83
CA ILE A 97 -5.23 -13.61 -15.25
C ILE A 97 -4.14 -14.20 -16.15
N ASP A 98 -2.87 -14.06 -15.78
CA ASP A 98 -1.74 -14.58 -16.53
C ASP A 98 -1.78 -16.11 -16.61
N PHE A 99 -2.07 -16.80 -15.51
CA PHE A 99 -2.27 -18.25 -15.49
C PHE A 99 -3.42 -18.71 -16.42
N PHE A 100 -4.56 -18.01 -16.38
CA PHE A 100 -5.67 -18.32 -17.29
C PHE A 100 -5.34 -18.04 -18.76
N ASN A 101 -4.55 -17.01 -19.05
CA ASN A 101 -4.08 -16.72 -20.41
C ASN A 101 -3.10 -17.79 -20.90
N ASP A 102 -2.20 -18.27 -20.05
CA ASP A 102 -1.25 -19.33 -20.37
C ASP A 102 -1.96 -20.65 -20.69
N ILE A 103 -2.96 -21.05 -19.90
CA ILE A 103 -3.79 -22.24 -20.20
C ILE A 103 -4.50 -22.08 -21.54
N ARG A 104 -5.06 -20.90 -21.82
CA ARG A 104 -5.79 -20.65 -23.08
C ARG A 104 -4.88 -20.67 -24.31
N ASN A 105 -3.61 -20.32 -24.16
CA ASN A 105 -2.63 -20.37 -25.25
C ASN A 105 -2.02 -21.76 -25.46
N LEU A 106 -2.30 -22.72 -24.56
CA LEU A 106 -1.86 -24.12 -24.65
C LEU A 106 -2.88 -25.04 -25.35
N TYR A 107 -4.07 -24.53 -25.70
CA TYR A 107 -5.14 -25.21 -26.43
C TYR A 107 -5.58 -24.38 -27.65
#